data_AF-A0A3B9Z487-F1
#
_entry.id   AF-A0A3B9Z487-F1
#
_cell.length_a   1.000
_cell.length_b   1.000
_cell.length_c   1.000
_cell.angle_alpha   90.00
_cell.angle_beta   90.00
_cell.angle_gamma   90.00
#
_symmetry.space_group_name_H-M   'P 1'
#
loop_
_entity.id
_entity.type
_entity.pdbx_description
1 polymer ?
#
loop_
_entity_poly.entity_id
_entity_poly.type
_entity_poly.pdbx_seq_one_letter_code
_entity_poly.pdbx_strand_id
1 'polypeptide(L)'
;MNRMKSTDTSDAEPLPECWPGNVSPAKRSATRLPFDRECLASIVQELGVPVTLAPYALHGQPVFELSVPCVDLPGSSLAVVLWPSIRRVDVRLLVPHRTVPLIAVTAKEIHTVEIYHGVEVMFRRVGGSVLFVTRYGATAIAD
;
A
#
# COMPACT_ATOMS: atom_id res chain seq x y z
N MET A 1 -63.01 -5.61 -45.68
CA MET A 1 -62.93 -4.13 -45.48
C MET A 1 -62.54 -3.94 -44.02
N ASN A 2 -61.43 -3.35 -43.58
CA ASN A 2 -60.43 -2.48 -44.18
C ASN A 2 -59.04 -2.75 -43.56
N ARG A 3 -58.03 -2.42 -44.36
CA ARG A 3 -56.58 -2.48 -44.16
C ARG A 3 -56.10 -1.22 -43.40
N MET A 4 -55.28 -1.38 -42.36
CA MET A 4 -54.45 -0.30 -41.76
C MET A 4 -53.33 -0.98 -40.95
N LYS A 5 -52.14 -1.19 -41.52
CA LYS A 5 -50.98 -0.29 -41.72
C LYS A 5 -49.94 -0.48 -40.60
N SER A 6 -48.83 -1.09 -41.03
CA SER A 6 -47.52 -1.14 -40.40
C SER A 6 -46.90 0.25 -40.25
N THR A 7 -46.25 0.46 -39.11
CA THR A 7 -45.20 1.45 -38.80
C THR A 7 -44.53 0.85 -37.57
N ASP A 8 -43.42 0.12 -37.61
CA ASP A 8 -42.07 0.50 -38.05
C ASP A 8 -41.76 1.99 -37.83
N THR A 9 -41.27 2.28 -36.63
CA THR A 9 -40.38 3.41 -36.37
C THR A 9 -39.35 2.98 -35.34
N SER A 10 -38.21 2.56 -35.87
CA SER A 10 -36.91 2.60 -35.21
C SER A 10 -36.64 4.04 -34.78
N ASP A 11 -36.62 4.31 -33.48
CA ASP A 11 -36.01 5.51 -32.89
C ASP A 11 -35.48 5.12 -31.50
N ALA A 12 -34.45 4.28 -31.50
CA ALA A 12 -33.57 4.16 -30.34
C ALA A 12 -32.56 5.31 -30.45
N GLU A 13 -32.71 6.32 -29.61
CA GLU A 13 -31.66 7.34 -29.42
C GLU A 13 -30.34 6.63 -29.12
N PRO A 14 -29.25 6.92 -29.85
CA PRO A 14 -27.94 6.40 -29.50
C PRO A 14 -27.55 6.97 -28.14
N LEU A 15 -27.36 6.08 -27.17
CA LEU A 15 -26.76 6.41 -25.88
C LEU A 15 -25.44 7.15 -26.14
N PRO A 16 -25.11 8.20 -25.36
CA PRO A 16 -23.83 8.87 -25.50
C PRO A 16 -22.68 7.87 -25.29
N GLU A 17 -21.95 7.55 -26.37
CA GLU A 17 -20.66 6.85 -26.36
C GLU A 17 -19.62 7.74 -25.69
N CYS A 18 -19.66 7.82 -24.36
CA CYS A 18 -18.58 8.35 -23.53
C CYS A 18 -18.61 7.60 -22.19
N TRP A 19 -18.62 6.27 -22.23
CA TRP A 19 -18.07 5.53 -21.10
C TRP A 19 -16.57 5.81 -21.15
N PRO A 20 -15.94 6.35 -20.07
CA PRO A 20 -14.50 6.52 -20.05
C PRO A 20 -13.90 5.14 -20.29
N GLY A 21 -13.31 5.01 -21.48
CA GLY A 21 -12.81 3.75 -21.99
C GLY A 21 -11.95 3.09 -20.94
N ASN A 22 -12.15 1.79 -20.78
CA ASN A 22 -11.28 0.82 -20.14
C ASN A 22 -9.89 1.41 -19.84
N VAL A 23 -9.78 2.12 -18.71
CA VAL A 23 -8.50 2.65 -18.27
C VAL A 23 -7.78 1.41 -17.76
N SER A 24 -7.04 0.77 -18.67
CA SER A 24 -6.03 -0.20 -18.27
C SER A 24 -5.27 0.49 -17.13
N PRO A 25 -5.22 -0.09 -15.91
CA PRO A 25 -4.58 0.58 -14.79
C PRO A 25 -3.20 0.94 -15.28
N ALA A 26 -2.94 2.26 -15.42
CA ALA A 26 -1.69 2.75 -15.96
C ALA A 26 -0.61 1.99 -15.19
N LYS A 27 0.23 1.24 -15.91
CA LYS A 27 1.22 0.34 -15.32
C LYS A 27 2.10 1.20 -14.41
N ARG A 28 1.76 1.27 -13.13
CA ARG A 28 2.44 2.14 -12.18
C ARG A 28 3.88 1.67 -12.14
N SER A 29 4.80 2.51 -12.58
CA SER A 29 6.21 2.16 -12.60
C SER A 29 6.71 2.14 -11.15
N ALA A 30 6.92 0.94 -10.62
CA ALA A 30 7.51 0.77 -9.31
C ALA A 30 9.04 0.71 -9.42
N THR A 31 9.73 1.41 -8.52
CA THR A 31 11.18 1.19 -8.33
C THR A 31 11.35 -0.02 -7.42
N ARG A 32 12.02 -1.07 -7.92
CA ARG A 32 12.26 -2.29 -7.15
C ARG A 32 13.68 -2.32 -6.60
N LEU A 33 13.80 -2.52 -5.29
CA LEU A 33 15.06 -2.52 -4.55
C LEU A 33 15.18 -3.80 -3.70
N PRO A 34 16.41 -4.27 -3.41
CA PRO A 34 16.61 -5.26 -2.35
C PRO A 34 16.16 -4.70 -0.99
N PHE A 35 15.63 -5.55 -0.11
CA PHE A 35 15.33 -5.13 1.27
C PHE A 35 16.59 -5.22 2.13
N ASP A 36 17.37 -4.15 2.12
CA ASP A 36 18.58 -3.96 2.92
C ASP A 36 18.60 -2.58 3.59
N ARG A 37 19.75 -2.18 4.14
CA ARG A 37 19.87 -0.87 4.81
C ARG A 37 19.81 0.30 3.82
N GLU A 38 20.26 0.12 2.58
CA GLU A 38 20.35 1.22 1.60
C GLU A 38 18.96 1.63 1.12
N CYS A 39 18.03 0.68 0.99
CA CYS A 39 16.66 0.97 0.56
C CYS A 39 15.85 1.84 1.55
N LEU A 40 16.32 1.98 2.80
CA LEU A 40 15.62 2.76 3.84
C LEU A 40 15.41 4.21 3.44
N ALA A 41 16.38 4.83 2.77
CA ALA A 41 16.27 6.21 2.31
C ALA A 41 15.09 6.38 1.33
N SER A 42 14.88 5.42 0.43
CA SER A 42 13.75 5.42 -0.51
C SER A 42 12.41 5.20 0.19
N ILE A 43 12.36 4.33 1.21
CA ILE A 43 11.15 4.10 2.02
C ILE A 43 10.75 5.38 2.76
N VAL A 44 11.72 6.04 3.41
CA VAL A 44 11.53 7.30 4.15
C VAL A 44 11.02 8.41 3.24
N GLN A 45 11.66 8.56 2.07
CA GLN A 45 11.24 9.54 1.07
C GLN A 45 9.82 9.24 0.58
N GLU A 46 9.48 7.98 0.33
CA GLU A 46 8.16 7.60 -0.15
C GLU A 46 7.08 7.83 0.91
N LEU A 47 7.29 7.37 2.14
CA LEU A 47 6.30 7.52 3.21
C LEU A 47 6.23 8.96 3.74
N GLY A 48 7.22 9.80 3.44
CA GLY A 48 7.24 11.21 3.84
C GLY A 48 7.37 11.42 5.35
N VAL A 49 7.92 10.42 6.06
CA VAL A 49 8.07 10.44 7.52
C VAL A 49 9.52 10.12 7.90
N PRO A 50 10.06 10.73 8.97
CA PRO A 50 11.41 10.44 9.41
C PRO A 50 11.52 9.00 9.89
N VAL A 51 12.72 8.42 9.72
CA VAL A 51 13.10 7.16 10.35
C VAL A 51 13.86 7.42 11.64
N THR A 52 13.58 6.64 12.67
CA THR A 52 14.34 6.62 13.92
C THR A 52 15.01 5.26 14.10
N LEU A 53 16.10 5.23 14.87
CA LEU A 53 16.64 3.98 15.37
C LEU A 53 15.80 3.53 16.56
N ALA A 54 15.39 2.25 16.55
CA ALA A 54 14.74 1.66 17.70
C ALA A 54 15.75 1.53 18.86
N PRO A 55 15.31 1.56 20.13
CA PRO A 55 16.18 1.44 21.30
C PRO A 55 16.72 0.01 21.52
N TYR A 56 16.52 -0.88 20.55
CA TYR A 56 16.91 -2.28 20.59
C TYR A 56 17.55 -2.70 19.27
N ALA A 57 18.39 -3.73 19.34
CA ALA A 57 19.12 -4.29 18.21
C ALA A 57 19.02 -5.81 18.24
N LEU A 58 19.06 -6.45 17.07
CA LEU A 58 19.12 -7.91 16.97
C LEU A 58 20.52 -8.34 16.55
N HIS A 59 21.21 -9.07 17.44
CA HIS A 59 22.60 -9.48 17.23
C HIS A 59 23.52 -8.28 16.85
N GLY A 60 23.31 -7.14 17.50
CA GLY A 60 24.05 -5.89 17.22
C GLY A 60 23.66 -5.17 15.93
N GLN A 61 22.71 -5.69 15.15
CA GLN A 61 22.20 -5.03 13.96
C GLN A 61 21.06 -4.06 14.31
N PRO A 62 21.06 -2.84 13.74
CA PRO A 62 20.07 -1.83 14.05
C PRO A 62 18.69 -2.21 13.53
N VAL A 63 17.69 -1.69 14.23
CA VAL A 63 16.29 -1.77 13.87
C VAL A 63 15.78 -0.35 13.68
N PHE A 64 14.91 -0.16 12.70
CA PHE A 64 14.44 1.16 12.31
C PHE A 64 12.93 1.25 12.51
N GLU A 65 12.46 2.38 13.00
CA GLU A 65 11.03 2.64 13.19
C GLU A 65 10.60 3.88 12.40
N LEU A 66 9.42 3.78 11.80
CA LEU A 66 8.71 4.91 11.17
C LEU A 66 7.32 5.00 11.78
N SER A 67 6.83 6.21 11.96
CA SER A 67 5.45 6.47 12.40
C SER A 67 4.71 7.14 11.25
N VAL A 68 3.82 6.41 10.58
CA VAL A 68 3.03 6.90 9.45
C VAL A 68 1.65 7.34 9.95
N PRO A 69 1.30 8.63 9.89
CA PRO A 69 -0.02 9.10 10.31
C PRO A 69 -1.15 8.44 9.52
N CYS A 70 -2.22 8.07 10.20
CA CYS A 70 -3.44 7.53 9.58
C CYS A 70 -4.38 8.67 9.23
N VAL A 71 -4.60 8.94 7.95
CA VAL A 71 -5.49 10.02 7.49
C VAL A 71 -6.94 9.75 7.87
N ASP A 72 -7.38 8.50 7.73
CA ASP A 72 -8.77 8.09 8.00
C ASP A 72 -9.06 7.88 9.49
N LEU A 73 -8.03 7.89 10.35
CA LEU A 73 -8.18 7.70 11.79
C LEU A 73 -7.34 8.74 12.56
N PRO A 74 -7.89 9.94 12.79
CA PRO A 74 -7.17 11.05 13.40
C PRO A 74 -6.50 10.68 14.73
N GLY A 75 -5.27 11.16 14.91
CA GLY A 75 -4.44 10.90 16.09
C GLY A 75 -3.81 9.50 16.14
N SER A 76 -4.12 8.62 15.19
CA SER A 76 -3.52 7.28 15.09
C SER A 76 -2.36 7.25 14.10
N SER A 77 -1.47 6.27 14.27
CA SER A 77 -0.36 6.04 13.35
C SER A 77 -0.05 4.56 13.16
N LEU A 78 0.49 4.21 12.00
CA LEU A 78 1.16 2.93 11.79
C LEU A 78 2.60 3.05 12.27
N ALA A 79 2.95 2.30 13.31
CA ALA A 79 4.33 2.03 13.66
C ALA A 79 4.87 0.92 12.75
N VAL A 80 5.75 1.30 11.83
CA VAL A 80 6.40 0.42 10.86
C VAL A 80 7.81 0.14 11.36
N VAL A 81 8.08 -1.08 11.78
CA VAL A 81 9.38 -1.52 12.28
C VAL A 81 10.09 -2.32 11.19
N LEU A 82 11.24 -1.83 10.74
CA LEU A 82 12.04 -2.44 9.69
C LEU A 82 13.23 -3.17 10.29
N TRP A 83 13.36 -4.45 9.94
CA TRP A 83 14.46 -5.32 10.34
C TRP A 83 15.21 -5.84 9.10
N PRO A 84 16.05 -5.02 8.43
CA PRO A 84 16.74 -5.44 7.23
C PRO A 84 17.64 -6.67 7.44
N SER A 85 18.30 -6.76 8.60
CA SER A 85 19.24 -7.85 8.93
C SER A 85 18.61 -9.25 8.97
N ILE A 86 17.30 -9.33 9.23
CA ILE A 86 16.54 -10.59 9.26
C ILE A 86 15.36 -10.59 8.30
N ARG A 87 15.35 -9.67 7.33
CA ARG A 87 14.34 -9.59 6.27
C ARG A 87 12.90 -9.60 6.80
N ARG A 88 12.63 -8.74 7.78
CA ARG A 88 11.33 -8.67 8.47
C ARG A 88 10.82 -7.23 8.53
N VAL A 89 9.50 -7.10 8.45
CA VAL A 89 8.77 -5.85 8.70
C VAL A 89 7.63 -6.15 9.68
N ASP A 90 7.50 -5.34 10.71
CA ASP A 90 6.33 -5.33 11.59
C ASP A 90 5.54 -4.05 11.37
N VAL A 91 4.21 -4.14 11.36
CA VAL A 91 3.31 -2.98 11.27
C VAL A 91 2.31 -3.07 12.40
N ARG A 92 2.17 -1.98 13.16
CA ARG A 92 1.23 -1.88 14.28
C ARG A 92 0.40 -0.61 14.16
N LEU A 93 -0.93 -0.73 14.24
CA LEU A 93 -1.79 0.43 14.34
C LEU A 93 -1.87 0.89 15.81
N LEU A 94 -1.29 2.05 16.08
CA LEU A 94 -1.34 2.74 17.36
C LEU A 94 -2.52 3.72 17.36
N VAL A 95 -3.43 3.53 18.31
CA VAL A 95 -4.62 4.38 18.47
C VAL A 95 -4.54 5.08 19.81
N PRO A 96 -4.86 6.39 19.90
CA PRO A 96 -4.93 7.10 21.17
C PRO A 96 -5.77 6.35 22.21
N HIS A 97 -5.35 6.44 23.47
CA HIS A 97 -6.05 5.84 24.62
C HIS A 97 -6.18 4.31 24.59
N ARG A 98 -5.47 3.61 23.70
CA ARG A 98 -5.32 2.15 23.75
C ARG A 98 -3.89 1.74 24.07
N THR A 99 -3.76 0.75 24.95
CA THR A 99 -2.48 0.13 25.32
C THR A 99 -2.10 -1.04 24.41
N VAL A 100 -3.06 -1.62 23.68
CA VAL A 100 -2.85 -2.75 22.77
C VAL A 100 -3.14 -2.30 21.33
N PRO A 101 -2.27 -2.62 20.36
CA PRO A 101 -2.48 -2.25 18.97
C PRO A 101 -3.70 -2.96 18.39
N LEU A 102 -4.48 -2.25 17.58
CA LEU A 102 -5.70 -2.79 16.96
C LEU A 102 -5.35 -3.75 15.80
N ILE A 103 -4.26 -3.44 15.10
CA ILE A 103 -3.70 -4.24 14.02
C ILE A 103 -2.24 -4.50 14.37
N ALA A 104 -1.81 -5.75 14.28
CA ALA A 104 -0.41 -6.13 14.42
C ALA A 104 -0.08 -7.20 13.38
N VAL A 105 0.77 -6.83 12.43
CA VAL A 105 1.16 -7.68 11.31
C VAL A 105 2.67 -7.83 11.29
N THR A 106 3.14 -9.05 11.04
CA THR A 106 4.56 -9.36 10.85
C THR A 106 4.76 -10.07 9.53
N ALA A 107 5.51 -9.45 8.63
CA ALA A 107 5.94 -10.03 7.38
C ALA A 107 7.41 -10.44 7.49
N LYS A 108 7.69 -11.72 7.20
CA LYS A 108 9.05 -12.30 7.21
C LYS A 108 9.45 -12.68 5.79
N GLU A 109 10.75 -12.90 5.60
CA GLU A 109 11.35 -13.31 4.34
C GLU A 109 11.14 -12.27 3.23
N ILE A 110 11.24 -10.99 3.60
CA ILE A 110 11.17 -9.88 2.65
C ILE A 110 12.45 -9.84 1.81
N HIS A 111 12.34 -10.01 0.50
CA HIS A 111 13.50 -9.98 -0.40
C HIS A 111 13.60 -8.68 -1.19
N THR A 112 12.46 -8.10 -1.56
CA THR A 112 12.43 -6.86 -2.33
C THR A 112 11.39 -5.90 -1.81
N VAL A 113 11.69 -4.61 -1.97
CA VAL A 113 10.77 -3.51 -1.75
C VAL A 113 10.43 -2.90 -3.10
N GLU A 114 9.15 -2.65 -3.34
CA GLU A 114 8.67 -1.89 -4.49
C GLU A 114 8.14 -0.55 -4.00
N ILE A 115 8.70 0.52 -4.55
CA ILE A 115 8.32 1.90 -4.26
C ILE A 115 7.37 2.37 -5.35
N TYR A 116 6.12 2.64 -4.99
CA TYR A 116 5.12 3.24 -5.86
C TYR A 116 5.05 4.73 -5.54
N HIS A 117 5.74 5.53 -6.36
CA HIS A 117 5.96 6.95 -6.10
C HIS A 117 4.68 7.74 -5.79
N GLY A 118 4.64 8.35 -4.61
CA GLY A 118 3.53 9.17 -4.11
C GLY A 118 2.34 8.36 -3.56
N VAL A 119 2.47 7.05 -3.39
CA VAL A 119 1.37 6.16 -3.02
C VAL A 119 1.74 5.28 -1.84
N GLU A 120 2.67 4.34 -2.05
CA GLU A 120 2.92 3.26 -1.11
C GLU A 120 4.26 2.56 -1.30
N VAL A 121 4.65 1.85 -0.24
CA VAL A 121 5.77 0.93 -0.22
C VAL A 121 5.22 -0.48 -0.10
N MET A 122 5.64 -1.37 -1.01
CA MET A 122 5.24 -2.77 -1.01
C MET A 122 6.43 -3.67 -0.72
N PHE A 123 6.35 -4.38 0.41
CA PHE A 123 7.33 -5.36 0.86
C PHE A 123 6.93 -6.73 0.30
N ARG A 124 7.72 -7.24 -0.64
CA ARG A 124 7.49 -8.56 -1.23
C ARG A 124 8.20 -9.65 -0.44
N ARG A 125 7.48 -10.72 -0.18
CA ARG A 125 7.97 -11.93 0.49
C ARG A 125 8.42 -12.96 -0.53
N VAL A 126 9.32 -13.84 -0.09
CA VAL A 126 9.52 -15.12 -0.75
C VAL A 126 8.18 -15.86 -0.76
N GLY A 127 7.75 -16.35 -1.93
CA GLY A 127 6.47 -17.05 -2.09
C GLY A 127 5.31 -16.21 -2.65
N GLY A 128 5.50 -14.91 -2.92
CA GLY A 128 4.57 -14.10 -3.71
C GLY A 128 3.73 -13.11 -2.92
N SER A 129 3.41 -13.42 -1.66
CA SER A 129 2.66 -12.51 -0.79
C SER A 129 3.38 -11.19 -0.55
N VAL A 130 2.58 -10.15 -0.31
CA VAL A 130 3.01 -8.78 -0.16
C VAL A 130 2.39 -8.13 1.07
N LEU A 131 3.16 -7.31 1.75
CA LEU A 131 2.69 -6.35 2.74
C LEU A 131 2.85 -4.96 2.12
N PHE A 132 1.80 -4.15 2.08
CA PHE A 132 1.94 -2.75 1.68
C PHE A 132 1.70 -1.81 2.85
N VAL A 133 2.36 -0.66 2.81
CA VAL A 133 2.13 0.49 3.69
C VAL A 133 2.02 1.72 2.81
N THR A 134 0.90 2.42 2.90
CA THR A 134 0.66 3.65 2.15
C THR A 134 1.19 4.86 2.91
N ARG A 135 1.51 5.93 2.18
CA ARG A 135 1.84 7.24 2.76
C ARG A 135 0.72 7.79 3.68
N TYR A 136 -0.51 7.34 3.48
CA TYR A 136 -1.69 7.83 4.19
C TYR A 136 -2.08 6.99 5.42
N GLY A 137 -1.23 6.01 5.79
CA GLY A 137 -1.40 5.20 7.00
C GLY A 137 -2.39 4.04 6.86
N ALA A 138 -2.57 3.52 5.64
CA ALA A 138 -3.22 2.24 5.39
C ALA A 138 -2.21 1.11 5.18
N THR A 139 -2.59 -0.12 5.55
CA THR A 139 -1.77 -1.33 5.36
C THR A 139 -2.66 -2.55 5.14
N ALA A 140 -2.20 -3.52 4.34
CA ALA A 140 -2.77 -4.86 4.30
C ALA A 140 -1.74 -5.88 3.83
N ILE A 141 -2.08 -7.16 3.98
CA ILE A 141 -1.39 -8.28 3.34
C ILE A 141 -2.26 -8.78 2.19
N ALA A 142 -1.62 -9.07 1.06
CA ALA A 142 -2.23 -9.79 -0.06
C ALA A 142 -1.33 -10.98 -0.44
N ASP A 143 -1.94 -12.08 -0.87
CA ASP A 143 -1.26 -13.31 -1.30
C ASP A 143 -1.16 -13.40 -2.83
#